data_AF-A0A7L6BIF2-F1
#
_entry.id   AF-A0A7L6BIF2-F1
#
_cell.length_a   1.000
_cell.length_b   1.000
_cell.length_c   1.000
_cell.angle_alpha   90.00
_cell.angle_beta   90.00
_cell.angle_gamma   90.00
#
_symmetry.space_group_name_H-M   'P 1'
#
loop_
_entity.id
_entity.type
_entity.pdbx_description
1 polymer ?
#
loop_
_entity_poly.entity_id
_entity_poly.type
_entity_poly.pdbx_seq_one_letter_code
_entity_poly.pdbx_strand_id
1 'polypeptide(L)'
;MWKHRTLINDAVEIFSNLCGYMGVTGKILNSNVGKSFLCVIAPEGGIRSYELNDDWLENIAAGWDKGNIRVEITKDIISKLSFGGLDSTPYSDLSINDRDYFDNFSIKLADLTVSRAYMKL
;
A
#
# COMPACT_ATOMS: atom_id res chain seq x y z
N MET A 1 -20.51 -6.78 -14.58
CA MET A 1 -19.46 -7.42 -13.76
C MET A 1 -18.10 -7.02 -14.31
N TRP A 2 -17.49 -5.97 -13.78
CA TRP A 2 -16.08 -5.61 -14.00
C TRP A 2 -15.23 -5.97 -12.76
N LYS A 3 -15.68 -6.95 -11.95
CA LYS A 3 -15.89 -6.64 -10.53
C LYS A 3 -14.72 -6.89 -9.56
N HIS A 4 -13.99 -8.01 -9.61
CA HIS A 4 -12.98 -8.30 -8.57
C HIS A 4 -11.56 -8.39 -9.10
N ARG A 5 -11.34 -9.23 -10.12
CA ARG A 5 -9.99 -9.49 -10.64
C ARG A 5 -9.29 -8.24 -11.18
N THR A 6 -10.06 -7.25 -11.63
CA THR A 6 -9.56 -5.98 -12.14
C THR A 6 -9.06 -5.06 -11.01
N LEU A 7 -9.77 -4.95 -9.89
CA LEU A 7 -9.40 -4.05 -8.79
C LEU A 7 -8.16 -4.53 -8.04
N ILE A 8 -8.03 -5.85 -7.83
CA ILE A 8 -6.82 -6.44 -7.24
C ILE A 8 -5.62 -6.20 -8.16
N ASN A 9 -5.78 -6.41 -9.47
CA ASN A 9 -4.70 -6.14 -10.43
C ASN A 9 -4.32 -4.66 -10.44
N ASP A 10 -5.30 -3.75 -10.40
CA ASP A 10 -5.06 -2.30 -10.29
C ASP A 10 -4.28 -1.98 -9.01
N ALA A 11 -4.69 -2.53 -7.86
CA ALA A 11 -4.00 -2.33 -6.58
C ALA A 11 -2.54 -2.85 -6.61
N VAL A 12 -2.30 -4.02 -7.18
CA VAL A 12 -0.96 -4.60 -7.35
C VAL A 12 -0.09 -3.73 -8.26
N GLU A 13 -0.64 -3.25 -9.38
CA GLU A 13 0.08 -2.38 -10.32
C GLU A 13 0.42 -1.03 -9.67
N ILE A 14 -0.55 -0.38 -9.03
CA ILE A 14 -0.36 0.88 -8.28
C ILE A 14 0.74 0.70 -7.23
N PHE A 15 0.70 -0.39 -6.47
CA PHE A 15 1.72 -0.67 -5.46
C PHE A 15 3.10 -0.89 -6.05
N SER A 16 3.20 -1.61 -7.17
CA SER A 16 4.46 -1.81 -7.89
C SER A 16 5.05 -0.48 -8.37
N ASN A 17 4.20 0.38 -8.96
CA ASN A 17 4.58 1.73 -9.40
C ASN A 17 5.04 2.60 -8.23
N LEU A 18 4.31 2.55 -7.11
CA LEU A 18 4.65 3.26 -5.88
C LEU A 18 6.01 2.79 -5.34
N CYS A 19 6.27 1.48 -5.27
CA CYS A 19 7.54 0.94 -4.82
C CYS A 19 8.70 1.38 -5.72
N GLY A 20 8.50 1.32 -7.04
CA GLY A 20 9.48 1.78 -8.03
C GLY A 20 9.78 3.28 -7.90
N TYR A 21 8.75 4.11 -7.73
CA TYR A 21 8.90 5.56 -7.50
C TYR A 21 9.67 5.86 -6.21
N MET A 22 9.41 5.10 -5.15
CA MET A 22 10.00 5.31 -3.83
C MET A 22 11.39 4.70 -3.69
N GLY A 23 11.82 3.86 -4.64
CA GLY A 23 13.08 3.12 -4.59
C GLY A 23 13.09 2.07 -3.48
N VAL A 24 11.94 1.45 -3.18
CA VAL A 24 11.80 0.45 -2.11
C VAL A 24 11.43 -0.92 -2.68
N THR A 25 11.75 -1.99 -1.93
CA THR A 25 11.40 -3.35 -2.33
C THR A 25 10.01 -3.70 -1.81
N GLY A 26 9.03 -3.76 -2.71
CA GLY A 26 7.71 -4.33 -2.45
C GLY A 26 7.69 -5.85 -2.64
N LYS A 27 6.88 -6.54 -1.84
CA LYS A 27 6.59 -7.97 -1.99
C LYS A 27 5.11 -8.25 -1.77
N ILE A 28 4.59 -9.30 -2.41
CA ILE A 28 3.28 -9.85 -2.09
C ILE A 28 3.49 -11.03 -1.14
N LEU A 29 2.90 -10.97 0.05
CA LEU A 29 2.98 -12.04 1.05
C LEU A 29 1.59 -12.64 1.29
N ASN A 30 1.53 -13.96 1.42
CA ASN A 30 0.31 -14.68 1.75
C ASN A 30 0.35 -15.10 3.22
N SER A 31 -0.69 -14.75 3.96
CA SER A 31 -0.91 -15.28 5.31
C SER A 31 -1.35 -16.75 5.28
N ASN A 32 -1.21 -17.41 6.42
CA ASN A 32 -1.62 -18.81 6.62
C ASN A 32 -3.13 -19.03 6.49
N VAL A 33 -3.93 -17.96 6.52
CA VAL A 33 -5.40 -18.00 6.36
C VAL A 33 -5.84 -17.59 4.95
N GLY A 34 -4.91 -17.55 3.98
CA GLY A 34 -5.21 -17.30 2.57
C GLY A 34 -5.39 -15.82 2.19
N LYS A 35 -5.16 -14.89 3.12
CA LYS A 35 -5.15 -13.45 2.81
C LYS A 35 -3.83 -13.05 2.16
N SER A 36 -3.89 -12.17 1.15
CA SER A 36 -2.72 -11.62 0.46
C SER A 36 -2.45 -10.20 0.91
N PHE A 37 -1.19 -9.83 1.05
CA PHE A 37 -0.77 -8.50 1.48
C PHE A 37 0.29 -7.94 0.53
N LEU A 38 0.17 -6.65 0.20
CA LEU A 38 1.23 -5.88 -0.44
C LEU A 38 2.11 -5.30 0.68
N CYS A 39 3.37 -5.70 0.71
CA CYS A 39 4.27 -5.43 1.83
C CYS A 39 5.52 -4.69 1.39
N VAL A 40 5.90 -3.66 2.16
CA VAL A 40 7.24 -3.04 2.12
C VAL A 40 8.03 -3.59 3.30
N ILE A 41 9.24 -4.08 3.02
CA ILE A 41 10.12 -4.67 4.03
C ILE A 41 11.31 -3.74 4.26
N ALA A 42 11.49 -3.32 5.52
CA ALA A 42 12.62 -2.53 5.96
C ALA A 42 13.91 -3.38 6.04
N PRO A 43 15.10 -2.77 6.13
CA PRO A 43 16.37 -3.49 6.06
C PRO A 43 16.56 -4.59 7.11
N GLU A 44 16.01 -4.43 8.32
CA GLU A 44 16.12 -5.41 9.41
C GLU A 44 14.89 -6.32 9.55
N GLY A 45 13.99 -6.28 8.57
CA GLY A 45 12.88 -7.22 8.42
C GLY A 45 11.53 -6.72 8.93
N GLY A 46 11.44 -5.50 9.46
CA GLY A 46 10.18 -4.86 9.76
C GLY A 46 9.29 -4.73 8.53
N ILE A 47 7.97 -4.84 8.71
CA ILE A 47 6.99 -4.90 7.63
C ILE A 47 5.94 -3.78 7.77
N ARG A 48 5.65 -3.13 6.65
CA ARG A 48 4.42 -2.36 6.42
C ARG A 48 3.60 -3.06 5.36
N SER A 49 2.31 -3.22 5.60
CA SER A 49 1.43 -4.08 4.82
C SER A 49 0.11 -3.40 4.45
N TYR A 50 -0.42 -3.79 3.30
CA TYR A 50 -1.74 -3.46 2.79
C TYR A 50 -2.47 -4.75 2.46
N GLU A 51 -3.62 -5.02 3.08
CA GLU A 51 -4.42 -6.21 2.80
C GLU A 51 -5.11 -6.08 1.44
N LEU A 52 -4.88 -7.05 0.55
CA LEU A 52 -5.66 -7.19 -0.68
C LEU A 52 -7.00 -7.83 -0.34
N ASN A 53 -8.00 -6.98 -0.14
CA ASN A 53 -9.36 -7.38 0.21
C ASN A 53 -10.34 -6.90 -0.87
N ASP A 54 -10.99 -7.84 -1.56
CA ASP A 54 -11.92 -7.57 -2.66
C ASP A 54 -13.10 -6.69 -2.23
N ASP A 55 -13.75 -7.02 -1.10
CA ASP A 55 -14.90 -6.27 -0.60
C ASP A 55 -14.52 -4.83 -0.24
N TRP A 56 -13.33 -4.64 0.34
CA TRP A 56 -12.81 -3.32 0.66
C TRP A 56 -12.51 -2.49 -0.59
N LEU A 57 -11.87 -3.09 -1.60
CA LEU A 57 -11.59 -2.43 -2.87
C LEU A 57 -12.88 -2.07 -3.62
N GLU A 58 -13.91 -2.94 -3.58
CA GLU A 58 -15.23 -2.61 -4.13
C GLU A 58 -15.87 -1.43 -3.40
N ASN A 59 -15.74 -1.36 -2.07
CA ASN A 59 -16.23 -0.24 -1.28
C ASN A 59 -15.51 1.07 -1.62
N ILE A 60 -14.19 1.03 -1.83
CA ILE A 60 -13.43 2.20 -2.28
C ILE A 60 -13.87 2.63 -3.68
N ALA A 61 -14.09 1.68 -4.58
CA ALA A 61 -14.48 1.95 -5.95
C ALA A 61 -15.95 2.40 -6.09
N ALA A 62 -16.78 2.18 -5.07
CA ALA A 62 -18.21 2.47 -5.12
C ALA A 62 -18.48 3.97 -5.35
N GLY A 63 -19.22 4.28 -6.43
CA GLY A 63 -19.63 5.65 -6.76
C GLY A 63 -18.62 6.46 -7.58
N TRP A 64 -17.45 5.90 -7.89
CA TRP A 64 -16.41 6.56 -8.70
C TRP A 64 -16.40 6.09 -10.15
N ASP A 65 -16.01 6.97 -11.07
CA ASP A 65 -15.67 6.56 -12.43
C ASP A 65 -14.31 5.85 -12.49
N LYS A 66 -14.00 5.19 -13.62
CA LYS A 66 -12.78 4.39 -13.78
C LYS A 66 -11.48 5.18 -13.51
N GLY A 67 -11.43 6.46 -13.87
CA GLY A 67 -10.24 7.29 -13.65
C GLY A 67 -10.05 7.59 -12.16
N ASN A 68 -11.14 7.90 -11.47
CA ASN A 68 -11.14 8.21 -10.05
C ASN A 68 -10.97 6.96 -9.15
N ILE A 69 -11.41 5.77 -9.58
CA ILE A 69 -11.21 4.52 -8.83
C ILE A 69 -9.72 4.29 -8.50
N ARG A 70 -8.83 4.40 -9.49
CA ARG A 70 -7.39 4.19 -9.27
C ARG A 70 -6.79 5.22 -8.33
N VAL A 71 -7.26 6.47 -8.41
CA VAL A 71 -6.82 7.55 -7.51
C VAL A 71 -7.21 7.23 -6.07
N GLU A 72 -8.43 6.76 -5.83
CA GLU A 72 -8.87 6.39 -4.48
C GLU A 72 -8.17 5.14 -3.93
N ILE A 73 -7.95 4.12 -4.76
CA ILE A 73 -7.14 2.95 -4.38
C ILE A 73 -5.71 3.38 -4.02
N THR A 74 -5.12 4.28 -4.79
CA THR A 74 -3.76 4.79 -4.52
C THR A 74 -3.70 5.51 -3.18
N LYS A 75 -4.67 6.38 -2.87
CA LYS A 75 -4.75 7.05 -1.56
C LYS A 75 -4.87 6.06 -0.41
N ASP A 76 -5.69 5.02 -0.56
CA ASP A 76 -5.87 4.01 0.48
C ASP A 76 -4.58 3.21 0.72
N ILE A 77 -3.90 2.76 -0.35
CA ILE A 77 -2.60 2.08 -0.25
C ILE A 77 -1.58 2.97 0.48
N ILE A 78 -1.43 4.23 0.05
CA ILE A 78 -0.51 5.20 0.67
C ILE A 78 -0.82 5.36 2.17
N SER A 79 -2.10 5.52 2.52
CA SER A 79 -2.54 5.70 3.90
C SER A 79 -2.16 4.51 4.78
N LYS A 80 -2.50 3.28 4.36
CA LYS A 80 -2.21 2.07 5.14
C LYS A 80 -0.71 1.82 5.30
N LEU A 81 0.07 2.06 4.25
CA LEU A 81 1.52 1.90 4.30
C LEU A 81 2.21 2.96 5.19
N SER A 82 1.63 4.17 5.28
CA SER A 82 2.19 5.26 6.11
C SER A 82 2.02 5.01 7.62
N PHE A 83 0.88 4.43 8.03
CA PHE A 83 0.54 4.28 9.45
C PHE A 83 0.68 2.84 9.98
N GLY A 84 0.86 1.85 9.09
CA GLY A 84 0.85 0.44 9.44
C GLY A 84 -0.56 -0.14 9.38
N GLY A 85 -0.82 -0.97 8.36
CA GLY A 85 -2.05 -1.71 8.21
C GLY A 85 -2.08 -3.00 9.04
N LEU A 86 -3.11 -3.81 8.80
CA LEU A 86 -3.20 -5.16 9.35
C LEU A 86 -1.97 -5.98 8.92
N ASP A 87 -1.39 -6.76 9.84
CA ASP A 87 -0.20 -7.61 9.60
C ASP A 87 1.12 -6.83 9.43
N SER A 88 1.13 -5.52 9.73
CA SER A 88 2.37 -4.73 9.83
C SER A 88 3.07 -5.02 11.15
N THR A 89 4.40 -4.96 11.17
CA THR A 89 5.17 -5.09 12.39
C THR A 89 4.83 -3.93 13.35
N PRO A 90 4.41 -4.23 14.61
CA PRO A 90 4.12 -3.21 15.60
C PRO A 90 5.31 -2.29 15.83
N TYR A 91 5.06 -1.00 16.08
CA TYR A 91 6.14 -0.02 16.27
C TYR A 91 7.08 -0.39 17.44
N SER A 92 6.54 -0.97 18.51
CA SER A 92 7.31 -1.49 19.65
C SER A 92 8.33 -2.56 19.27
N ASP A 93 8.01 -3.33 18.22
CA ASP A 93 8.75 -4.54 17.82
C ASP A 93 9.73 -4.23 16.68
N LEU A 94 9.63 -3.05 16.08
CA LEU A 94 10.61 -2.55 15.13
C LEU A 94 11.92 -2.19 15.83
N SER A 95 13.04 -2.50 15.19
CA SER A 95 14.35 -1.96 15.55
C SER A 95 14.39 -0.45 15.30
N ILE A 96 15.40 0.23 15.85
CA ILE A 96 15.54 1.68 15.64
C ILE A 96 15.80 2.02 14.17
N ASN A 97 16.57 1.18 13.46
CA ASN A 97 16.86 1.36 12.04
C ASN A 97 15.61 1.20 11.17
N ASP A 98 14.74 0.23 11.49
CA ASP A 98 13.50 0.04 10.75
C ASP A 98 12.46 1.13 11.07
N ARG A 99 12.47 1.68 12.30
CA ARG A 99 11.66 2.87 12.64
C ARG A 99 12.09 4.07 11.80
N ASP A 100 13.38 4.40 11.79
CA ASP A 100 13.92 5.50 11.01
C ASP A 100 13.65 5.31 9.50
N TYR A 101 13.76 4.08 9.01
CA TYR A 101 13.41 3.73 7.63
C TYR A 101 11.93 4.02 7.33
N PHE A 102 11.01 3.55 8.18
CA PHE A 102 9.58 3.76 7.96
C PHE A 102 9.13 5.19 8.19
N ASP A 103 9.73 5.93 9.11
CA ASP A 103 9.45 7.36 9.30
C ASP A 103 9.83 8.15 8.04
N ASN A 104 11.01 7.88 7.48
CA ASN A 104 11.43 8.49 6.20
C ASN A 104 10.55 8.06 5.02
N PHE A 105 10.13 6.80 5.00
CA PHE A 105 9.20 6.29 3.99
C PHE A 105 7.84 7.00 4.07
N SER A 106 7.29 7.17 5.27
CA SER A 106 6.02 7.86 5.51
C SER A 106 6.09 9.35 5.16
N ILE A 107 7.22 10.02 5.41
CA ILE A 107 7.43 11.42 4.97
C ILE A 107 7.36 11.52 3.45
N LYS A 108 8.06 10.64 2.73
CA LYS A 108 8.03 10.62 1.25
C LYS A 108 6.62 10.33 0.70
N LEU A 109 5.86 9.46 1.36
CA LEU A 109 4.46 9.17 1.01
C LEU A 109 3.55 10.39 1.23
N ALA A 110 3.78 11.14 2.31
CA ALA A 110 3.08 12.39 2.57
C ALA A 110 3.40 13.45 1.49
N ASP A 111 4.67 13.61 1.10
CA ASP A 111 5.09 14.52 0.04
C ASP A 111 4.46 14.16 -1.31
N LEU A 112 4.38 12.87 -1.62
CA LEU A 112 3.69 12.38 -2.83
C LEU A 112 2.22 12.78 -2.82
N THR A 113 1.56 12.71 -1.66
CA THR A 113 0.16 13.09 -1.47
C THR A 113 -0.06 14.59 -1.64
N VAL A 114 0.79 15.41 -1.02
CA VAL A 114 0.71 16.89 -1.09
C VAL A 114 0.97 17.38 -2.51
N SER A 115 1.97 16.83 -3.19
CA SER A 115 2.31 17.18 -4.58
C SER A 115 1.32 16.65 -5.62
N ARG A 116 0.37 15.79 -5.22
CA ARG A 116 -0.55 15.07 -6.10
C ARG A 116 0.14 14.23 -7.18
N ALA A 117 1.43 13.94 -7.02
CA ALA A 117 2.18 13.12 -7.97
C ALA A 117 1.64 11.68 -8.03
N TYR A 118 1.01 11.21 -6.94
CA TYR A 118 0.32 9.91 -6.91
C TYR A 118 -0.81 9.76 -7.95
N MET A 119 -1.39 10.86 -8.44
CA MET A 119 -2.45 10.81 -9.47
C MET A 119 -1.95 10.30 -10.83
N LYS A 120 -0.63 10.14 -10.99
CA LYS A 120 0.02 9.64 -12.21
C LYS A 120 0.50 8.18 -12.09
N LEU A 121 0.30 7.54 -10.93
CA LEU A 121 0.66 6.14 -10.65
C LEU A 121 -0.49 5.18 -11.03
#